data_AF-A0AAW9BQ29-F1
#
_entry.id   AF-A0AAW9BQ29-F1
#
_cell.length_a   1.000
_cell.length_b   1.000
_cell.length_c   1.000
_cell.angle_alpha   90.00
_cell.angle_beta   90.00
_cell.angle_gamma   90.00
#
_symmetry.space_group_name_H-M   'P 1'
#
loop_
_entity.id
_entity.type
_entity.pdbx_description
1 polymer ?
#
loop_
_entity_poly.entity_id
_entity_poly.type
_entity_poly.pdbx_seq_one_letter_code
_entity_poly.pdbx_strand_id
1 'polypeptide(L)'
;MDFQGIVNEWNAPVGFIAAVLAIFGVLWGMFKLIRAQYRKFREPTDVHGFLHNLGLRKKYKIAIVDDEIKDFPIEYLKSLGYSVSTYESISLNEVDRLLSFDIIFLDVKGVVTEDLDTGGAKLLKLVKKAKPSVMVIAVSSGKYQLNLNSFFEDSDDVLNKPIREIDIENSISELIKCNIDVDSMAEELINMIVCSKSKQEKLINKNLIGYFSGKIGYDVLCDVVHKNTNHKYSEKISTLAKRIMGRLSFDS
;
A
#
# COMPACT_ATOMS: atom_id res chain seq x y z
N MET A 1 -22.18 43.22 18.91
CA MET A 1 -22.99 43.70 17.76
C MET A 1 -24.40 43.87 18.27
N ASP A 2 -24.86 45.12 18.25
CA ASP A 2 -26.10 45.57 18.88
C ASP A 2 -27.32 45.13 18.05
N PHE A 3 -28.10 44.20 18.58
CA PHE A 3 -29.22 43.56 17.89
C PHE A 3 -30.36 44.55 17.57
N GLN A 4 -30.44 45.67 18.31
CA GLN A 4 -31.45 46.70 18.09
C GLN A 4 -31.16 47.58 16.87
N GLY A 5 -29.89 47.75 16.48
CA GLY A 5 -29.50 48.55 15.31
C GLY A 5 -29.89 47.91 13.97
N ILE A 6 -29.84 46.57 13.88
CA ILE A 6 -30.17 45.83 12.65
C ILE A 6 -31.70 45.78 12.41
N VAL A 7 -32.50 45.86 13.48
CA VAL A 7 -33.98 45.81 13.38
C VAL A 7 -34.57 47.14 12.88
N ASN A 8 -33.90 48.28 13.10
CA ASN A 8 -34.43 49.60 12.71
C ASN A 8 -34.16 49.99 11.24
N GLU A 9 -33.23 49.34 10.54
CA GLU A 9 -33.01 49.57 9.10
C GLU A 9 -34.03 48.85 8.22
N TRP A 10 -34.70 47.83 8.76
CA TRP A 10 -35.73 47.07 8.07
C TRP A 10 -37.07 47.51 8.68
N ASN A 11 -37.82 48.36 7.97
CA ASN A 11 -39.23 48.72 8.29
C ASN A 11 -40.18 47.50 8.17
N ALA A 12 -39.77 46.34 8.69
CA ALA A 12 -40.50 45.09 8.66
C ALA A 12 -41.17 44.89 10.03
N PRO A 13 -42.45 44.49 10.08
CA PRO A 13 -43.11 44.16 11.33
C PRO A 13 -42.30 43.10 12.10
N VAL A 14 -42.23 43.19 13.42
CA VAL A 14 -41.50 42.23 14.28
C VAL A 14 -41.90 40.77 13.98
N GLY A 15 -43.17 40.54 13.59
CA GLY A 15 -43.66 39.23 13.15
C GLY A 15 -43.03 38.71 11.84
N PHE A 16 -42.63 39.59 10.92
CA PHE A 16 -41.92 39.23 9.69
C PHE A 16 -40.48 38.78 9.98
N ILE A 17 -39.78 39.49 10.86
CA ILE A 17 -38.41 39.12 11.29
C ILE A 17 -38.44 37.76 12.01
N ALA A 18 -39.42 37.53 12.89
CA ALA A 18 -39.61 36.25 13.56
C ALA A 18 -39.90 35.10 12.56
N ALA A 19 -40.72 35.35 11.53
CA ALA A 19 -41.01 34.38 10.49
C ALA A 19 -39.77 34.03 9.66
N VAL A 20 -38.96 35.02 9.27
CA VAL A 20 -37.71 34.80 8.52
C VAL A 20 -36.71 33.99 9.35
N LEU A 21 -36.56 34.29 10.65
CA LEU A 21 -35.69 33.52 11.55
C LEU A 21 -36.16 32.08 11.73
N ALA A 22 -37.48 31.85 11.83
CA ALA A 22 -38.04 30.51 11.90
C ALA A 22 -37.77 29.70 10.62
N ILE A 23 -37.94 30.32 9.44
CA ILE A 23 -37.64 29.69 8.14
C ILE A 23 -36.15 29.37 8.04
N PHE A 24 -35.26 30.27 8.45
CA PHE A 24 -33.82 30.02 8.50
C PHE A 24 -33.46 28.87 9.44
N GLY A 25 -34.10 28.78 10.61
CA GLY A 25 -33.91 27.68 11.56
C GLY A 25 -34.32 26.32 10.98
N VAL A 26 -35.45 26.27 10.26
CA VAL A 26 -35.92 25.05 9.58
C VAL A 26 -35.00 24.68 8.42
N LEU A 27 -34.59 25.64 7.59
CA LEU A 27 -33.65 25.42 6.49
C LEU A 27 -32.28 24.97 7.00
N TRP A 28 -31.78 25.54 8.10
CA TRP A 28 -30.53 25.12 8.73
C TRP A 28 -30.63 23.71 9.32
N GLY A 29 -31.76 23.38 9.95
CA GLY A 29 -32.05 22.03 10.45
C GLY A 29 -32.11 21.00 9.31
N MET A 30 -32.81 21.32 8.22
CA MET A 30 -32.82 20.51 7.00
C MET A 30 -31.44 20.40 6.38
N PHE A 31 -30.68 21.49 6.28
CA PHE A 31 -29.32 21.48 5.75
C PHE A 31 -28.39 20.61 6.60
N LYS A 32 -28.51 20.64 7.94
CA LYS A 32 -27.75 19.78 8.85
C LYS A 32 -28.13 18.31 8.69
N LEU A 33 -29.41 17.99 8.50
CA LEU A 33 -29.90 16.64 8.22
C LEU A 33 -29.41 16.15 6.84
N ILE A 34 -29.57 16.96 5.79
CA ILE A 34 -29.09 16.66 4.45
C ILE A 34 -27.58 16.47 4.48
N ARG A 35 -26.81 17.32 5.17
CA ARG A 35 -25.35 17.20 5.30
C ARG A 35 -24.93 15.97 6.09
N ALA A 36 -25.66 15.61 7.15
CA ALA A 36 -25.41 14.38 7.91
C ALA A 36 -25.72 13.13 7.07
N GLN A 37 -26.82 13.17 6.30
CA GLN A 37 -27.23 12.11 5.38
C GLN A 37 -26.27 12.00 4.19
N TYR A 38 -25.78 13.12 3.65
CA TYR A 38 -24.73 13.17 2.63
C TYR A 38 -23.39 12.64 3.15
N ARG A 39 -23.01 12.95 4.41
CA ARG A 39 -21.81 12.38 5.05
C ARG A 39 -21.92 10.86 5.15
N LYS A 40 -23.09 10.37 5.56
CA LYS A 40 -23.38 8.93 5.66
C LYS A 40 -23.32 8.20 4.31
N PHE A 41 -23.65 8.88 3.21
CA PHE A 41 -23.55 8.34 1.85
C PHE A 41 -22.16 8.43 1.23
N ARG A 42 -21.26 9.26 1.78
CA ARG A 42 -19.93 9.53 1.21
C ARG A 42 -18.78 8.82 1.92
N GLU A 43 -18.99 8.31 3.12
CA GLU A 43 -18.01 7.44 3.78
C GLU A 43 -18.12 6.03 3.17
N PRO A 44 -17.06 5.50 2.52
CA PRO A 44 -17.08 4.12 2.08
C PRO A 44 -17.35 3.22 3.29
N THR A 45 -18.36 2.38 3.17
CA THR A 45 -18.83 1.55 4.28
C THR A 45 -17.85 0.41 4.58
N ASP A 46 -17.00 0.07 3.61
CA ASP A 46 -16.03 -1.01 3.67
C ASP A 46 -14.64 -0.58 3.15
N VAL A 47 -13.63 -1.29 3.64
CA VAL A 47 -12.22 -1.00 3.40
C VAL A 47 -11.82 -1.22 1.94
N HIS A 48 -12.36 -2.27 1.32
CA HIS A 48 -12.04 -2.62 -0.07
C HIS A 48 -12.51 -1.53 -1.03
N GLY A 49 -13.76 -1.08 -0.91
CA GLY A 49 -14.31 0.02 -1.68
C GLY A 49 -13.55 1.33 -1.44
N PHE A 50 -13.08 1.60 -0.22
CA PHE A 50 -12.20 2.76 0.03
C PHE A 50 -10.90 2.65 -0.79
N LEU A 51 -10.19 1.53 -0.67
CA LEU A 51 -8.89 1.31 -1.30
C LEU A 51 -8.99 1.25 -2.83
N HIS A 52 -9.99 0.54 -3.36
CA HIS A 52 -10.26 0.42 -4.79
C HIS A 52 -10.47 1.79 -5.46
N ASN A 53 -11.17 2.70 -4.77
CA ASN A 53 -11.47 4.04 -5.28
C ASN A 53 -10.27 5.00 -5.26
N LEU A 54 -9.12 4.60 -4.71
CA LEU A 54 -7.90 5.43 -4.74
C LEU A 54 -7.28 5.51 -6.13
N GLY A 55 -7.67 4.63 -7.06
CA GLY A 55 -7.21 4.71 -8.46
C GLY A 55 -5.71 4.50 -8.61
N LEU A 56 -5.14 3.59 -7.82
CA LEU A 56 -3.70 3.32 -7.80
C LEU A 56 -3.20 2.77 -9.14
N ARG A 57 -1.91 2.97 -9.41
CA ARG A 57 -1.31 2.54 -10.67
C ARG A 57 -1.32 1.01 -10.80
N LYS A 58 -1.54 0.54 -12.03
CA LYS A 58 -1.55 -0.90 -12.37
C LYS A 58 -0.37 -1.36 -13.22
N LYS A 59 0.52 -0.43 -13.60
CA LYS A 59 1.74 -0.74 -14.36
C LYS A 59 2.91 -0.91 -13.40
N TYR A 60 3.51 -2.10 -13.41
CA TYR A 60 4.63 -2.43 -12.53
C TYR A 60 5.98 -2.23 -13.24
N LYS A 61 6.95 -1.74 -12.49
CA LYS A 61 8.32 -1.49 -12.95
C LYS A 61 9.24 -2.57 -12.39
N ILE A 62 9.99 -3.21 -13.27
CA ILE A 62 10.92 -4.28 -12.92
C ILE A 62 12.35 -3.80 -13.21
N ALA A 63 13.24 -3.97 -12.25
CA ALA A 63 14.68 -3.87 -12.48
C ALA A 63 15.29 -5.27 -12.52
N ILE A 64 16.23 -5.50 -13.44
CA ILE A 64 17.07 -6.68 -13.47
C ILE A 64 18.51 -6.21 -13.25
N VAL A 65 19.13 -6.68 -12.19
CA VAL A 65 20.50 -6.36 -11.78
C VAL A 65 21.28 -7.67 -11.79
N ASP A 66 21.94 -7.95 -12.90
CA ASP A 66 22.64 -9.22 -13.20
C ASP A 66 23.71 -8.94 -14.26
N ASP A 67 24.92 -9.49 -14.12
CA ASP A 67 26.00 -9.33 -15.10
C ASP A 67 25.75 -10.16 -16.38
N GLU A 68 24.84 -11.15 -16.32
CA GLU A 68 24.40 -12.00 -17.42
C GLU A 68 22.96 -11.70 -17.85
N ILE A 69 22.67 -10.43 -18.20
CA ILE A 69 21.32 -9.95 -18.59
C ILE A 69 20.61 -10.83 -19.65
N LYS A 70 21.37 -11.49 -20.53
CA LYS A 70 20.85 -12.36 -21.59
C LYS A 70 20.14 -13.61 -21.06
N ASP A 71 20.35 -13.98 -19.80
CA ASP A 71 19.71 -15.12 -19.15
C ASP A 71 18.25 -14.83 -18.76
N PHE A 72 17.82 -13.57 -18.84
CA PHE A 72 16.46 -13.15 -18.51
C PHE A 72 15.58 -13.05 -19.75
N PRO A 73 14.31 -13.53 -19.68
CA PRO A 73 13.35 -13.42 -20.77
C PRO A 73 12.73 -12.01 -20.83
N ILE A 74 13.55 -10.98 -21.11
CA ILE A 74 13.17 -9.57 -21.03
C ILE A 74 12.03 -9.21 -21.99
N GLU A 75 12.09 -9.69 -23.24
CA GLU A 75 11.07 -9.37 -24.24
C GLU A 75 9.72 -10.01 -23.89
N TYR A 76 9.74 -11.20 -23.29
CA TYR A 76 8.55 -11.84 -22.74
C TYR A 76 7.94 -10.99 -21.61
N LEU A 77 8.75 -10.53 -20.64
CA LEU A 77 8.27 -9.64 -19.57
C LEU A 77 7.67 -8.34 -20.11
N LYS A 78 8.29 -7.71 -21.10
CA LYS A 78 7.73 -6.53 -21.76
C LYS A 78 6.42 -6.83 -22.47
N SER A 79 6.28 -8.01 -23.07
CA SER A 79 5.04 -8.44 -23.75
C SER A 79 3.85 -8.59 -22.79
N LEU A 80 4.13 -8.91 -21.52
CA LEU A 80 3.14 -8.92 -20.43
C LEU A 80 2.75 -7.51 -19.94
N GLY A 81 3.37 -6.45 -20.46
CA GLY A 81 3.07 -5.06 -20.12
C GLY A 81 3.90 -4.48 -18.97
N TYR A 82 4.93 -5.19 -18.50
CA TYR A 82 5.86 -4.67 -17.50
C TYR A 82 6.83 -3.64 -18.08
N SER A 83 7.18 -2.64 -17.28
CA SER A 83 8.26 -1.70 -17.60
C SER A 83 9.58 -2.26 -17.07
N VAL A 84 10.40 -2.85 -17.94
CA VAL A 84 11.65 -3.52 -17.56
C VAL A 84 12.87 -2.64 -17.82
N SER A 85 13.71 -2.46 -16.81
CA SER A 85 15.03 -1.83 -16.90
C SER A 85 16.12 -2.83 -16.50
N THR A 86 17.27 -2.79 -17.15
CA THR A 86 18.38 -3.72 -16.92
C THR A 86 19.64 -2.98 -16.50
N TYR A 87 20.42 -3.59 -15.60
CA TYR A 87 21.66 -3.07 -15.06
C TYR A 87 22.67 -4.22 -14.97
N GLU A 88 23.72 -4.19 -15.80
CA GLU A 88 24.82 -5.17 -15.72
C GLU A 88 25.65 -4.98 -14.44
N SER A 89 25.73 -3.74 -13.95
CA SER A 89 26.34 -3.41 -12.68
C SER A 89 25.73 -2.14 -12.08
N ILE A 90 25.86 -1.97 -10.77
CA ILE A 90 25.40 -0.79 -10.03
C ILE A 90 26.34 -0.45 -8.87
N SER A 91 26.54 0.85 -8.61
CA SER A 91 27.24 1.31 -7.41
C SER A 91 26.34 1.27 -6.18
N LEU A 92 26.90 0.97 -5.00
CA LEU A 92 26.18 1.09 -3.73
C LEU A 92 25.70 2.53 -3.45
N ASN A 93 26.31 3.54 -4.07
CA ASN A 93 25.86 4.93 -3.94
C ASN A 93 24.63 5.25 -4.82
N GLU A 94 24.24 4.34 -5.71
CA GLU A 94 23.13 4.50 -6.66
C GLU A 94 21.87 3.70 -6.28
N VAL A 95 21.80 3.19 -5.03
CA VAL A 95 20.66 2.43 -4.50
C VAL A 95 19.32 3.14 -4.76
N ASP A 96 19.30 4.46 -4.67
CA ASP A 96 18.10 5.28 -4.88
C ASP A 96 17.43 5.06 -6.24
N ARG A 97 18.22 4.70 -7.28
CA ARG A 97 17.68 4.38 -8.60
C ARG A 97 16.75 3.16 -8.55
N LEU A 98 17.09 2.19 -7.70
CA LEU A 98 16.34 0.94 -7.53
C LEU A 98 15.06 1.14 -6.72
N LEU A 99 14.97 2.16 -5.87
CA LEU A 99 13.80 2.41 -5.00
C LEU A 99 12.53 2.87 -5.75
N SER A 100 12.68 3.17 -7.04
CA SER A 100 11.58 3.52 -7.95
C SER A 100 10.90 2.32 -8.60
N PHE A 101 11.47 1.12 -8.46
CA PHE A 101 10.95 -0.12 -9.01
C PHE A 101 10.03 -0.84 -8.02
N ASP A 102 9.14 -1.67 -8.57
CA ASP A 102 8.26 -2.53 -7.80
C ASP A 102 8.95 -3.82 -7.39
N ILE A 103 9.65 -4.42 -8.36
CA ILE A 103 10.32 -5.71 -8.26
C ILE A 103 11.73 -5.54 -8.79
N ILE A 104 12.70 -6.09 -8.08
CA ILE A 104 14.11 -6.14 -8.47
C ILE A 104 14.52 -7.60 -8.53
N PHE A 105 14.95 -8.08 -9.68
CA PHE A 105 15.75 -9.29 -9.79
C PHE A 105 17.19 -8.94 -9.50
N LEU A 106 17.81 -9.63 -8.54
CA LEU A 106 19.14 -9.29 -8.06
C LEU A 106 20.01 -10.54 -7.98
N ASP A 107 21.06 -10.58 -8.81
CA ASP A 107 22.13 -11.55 -8.63
C ASP A 107 22.97 -11.19 -7.39
N VAL A 108 23.58 -12.21 -6.81
CA VAL A 108 24.38 -12.09 -5.59
C VAL A 108 25.77 -11.54 -5.87
N LYS A 109 26.33 -11.92 -7.01
CA LYS A 109 27.74 -11.68 -7.40
C LYS A 109 27.81 -10.91 -8.70
N GLY A 110 28.97 -10.29 -8.96
CA GLY A 110 29.27 -9.59 -10.21
C GLY A 110 28.58 -8.24 -10.40
N VAL A 111 27.46 -7.99 -9.71
CA VAL A 111 26.58 -6.85 -10.00
C VAL A 111 26.91 -5.56 -9.27
N VAL A 112 27.73 -5.59 -8.22
CA VAL A 112 28.12 -4.38 -7.48
C VAL A 112 29.56 -4.03 -7.74
N THR A 113 29.79 -2.81 -8.25
CA THR A 113 31.12 -2.37 -8.71
C THR A 113 32.17 -2.35 -7.60
N GLU A 114 31.78 -2.07 -6.37
CA GLU A 114 32.67 -1.98 -5.21
C GLU A 114 32.93 -3.35 -4.54
N ASP A 115 32.09 -4.34 -4.81
CA ASP A 115 32.12 -5.66 -4.15
C ASP A 115 31.48 -6.71 -5.05
N LEU A 116 32.31 -7.33 -5.89
CA LEU A 116 31.86 -8.34 -6.85
C LEU A 116 31.47 -9.68 -6.19
N ASP A 117 31.89 -9.94 -4.95
CA ASP A 117 31.70 -11.24 -4.29
C ASP A 117 30.44 -11.30 -3.43
N THR A 118 30.11 -10.21 -2.74
CA THR A 118 28.97 -10.15 -1.79
C THR A 118 28.15 -8.88 -1.91
N GLY A 119 28.47 -8.00 -2.86
CA GLY A 119 27.83 -6.70 -2.97
C GLY A 119 26.34 -6.78 -3.26
N GLY A 120 25.85 -7.79 -4.00
CA GLY A 120 24.41 -8.02 -4.18
C GLY A 120 23.67 -8.18 -2.85
N ALA A 121 24.28 -8.88 -1.88
CA ALA A 121 23.69 -9.04 -0.56
C ALA A 121 23.68 -7.75 0.27
N LYS A 122 24.72 -6.92 0.14
CA LYS A 122 24.73 -5.58 0.75
C LYS A 122 23.67 -4.69 0.12
N LEU A 123 23.52 -4.75 -1.20
CA LEU A 123 22.55 -3.98 -1.96
C LEU A 123 21.11 -4.33 -1.55
N LEU A 124 20.76 -5.61 -1.45
CA LEU A 124 19.47 -6.07 -0.92
C LEU A 124 19.15 -5.43 0.43
N LYS A 125 20.09 -5.49 1.38
CA LYS A 125 19.90 -4.92 2.72
C LYS A 125 19.66 -3.41 2.67
N LEU A 126 20.37 -2.69 1.80
CA LEU A 126 20.17 -1.24 1.62
C LEU A 126 18.79 -0.94 1.02
N VAL A 127 18.37 -1.68 -0.01
CA VAL A 127 17.04 -1.54 -0.62
C VAL A 127 15.94 -1.79 0.41
N LYS A 128 15.97 -2.93 1.12
CA LYS A 128 14.94 -3.27 2.11
C LYS A 128 14.93 -2.30 3.29
N LYS A 129 16.09 -1.79 3.72
CA LYS A 129 16.18 -0.76 4.77
C LYS A 129 15.60 0.58 4.31
N ALA A 130 15.90 1.00 3.08
CA ALA A 130 15.44 2.28 2.55
C ALA A 130 13.94 2.24 2.19
N LYS A 131 13.48 1.15 1.56
CA LYS A 131 12.10 1.00 1.10
C LYS A 131 11.65 -0.47 1.14
N PRO A 132 11.12 -0.95 2.28
CA PRO A 132 10.70 -2.34 2.45
C PRO A 132 9.63 -2.84 1.47
N SER A 133 8.83 -1.91 0.90
CA SER A 133 7.77 -2.21 -0.06
C SER A 133 8.27 -2.58 -1.46
N VAL A 134 9.57 -2.40 -1.74
CA VAL A 134 10.20 -2.90 -2.98
C VAL A 134 10.44 -4.39 -2.79
N MET A 135 9.97 -5.19 -3.75
CA MET A 135 10.15 -6.63 -3.74
C MET A 135 11.50 -6.96 -4.38
N VAL A 136 12.28 -7.83 -3.74
CA VAL A 136 13.57 -8.27 -4.28
C VAL A 136 13.56 -9.78 -4.42
N ILE A 137 13.75 -10.24 -5.65
CA ILE A 137 13.88 -11.64 -6.02
C ILE A 137 15.36 -11.92 -6.18
N ALA A 138 15.89 -12.75 -5.30
CA ALA A 138 17.26 -13.22 -5.37
C ALA A 138 17.41 -14.19 -6.56
N VAL A 139 18.42 -13.98 -7.39
CA VAL A 139 18.75 -14.88 -8.50
C VAL A 139 20.01 -15.66 -8.16
N SER A 140 19.98 -16.98 -8.38
CA SER A 140 21.07 -17.88 -7.99
C SER A 140 21.40 -18.88 -9.08
N SER A 141 22.68 -19.18 -9.27
CA SER A 141 23.16 -20.26 -10.16
C SER A 141 23.10 -21.66 -9.53
N GLY A 142 22.42 -21.83 -8.39
CA GLY A 142 22.14 -23.14 -7.78
C GLY A 142 23.30 -23.77 -6.99
N LYS A 143 24.51 -23.20 -7.03
CA LYS A 143 25.61 -23.62 -6.13
C LYS A 143 25.40 -22.98 -4.76
N TYR A 144 24.67 -23.67 -3.88
CA TYR A 144 24.46 -23.28 -2.49
C TYR A 144 25.81 -22.99 -1.82
N GLN A 145 26.14 -21.71 -1.65
CA GLN A 145 27.27 -21.30 -0.83
C GLN A 145 26.71 -20.97 0.56
N LEU A 146 27.15 -21.68 1.60
CA LEU A 146 26.64 -21.54 2.98
C LEU A 146 26.73 -20.11 3.52
N ASN A 147 27.64 -19.31 2.98
CA ASN A 147 27.84 -17.89 3.28
C ASN A 147 26.75 -16.96 2.69
N LEU A 148 25.86 -17.46 1.82
CA LEU A 148 24.80 -16.68 1.16
C LEU A 148 23.41 -16.94 1.72
N ASN A 149 23.24 -17.79 2.75
CA ASN A 149 21.92 -18.11 3.31
C ASN A 149 21.15 -16.86 3.76
N SER A 150 21.81 -15.93 4.46
CA SER A 150 21.17 -14.69 4.90
C SER A 150 20.66 -13.81 3.74
N PHE A 151 21.26 -13.91 2.56
CA PHE A 151 20.80 -13.18 1.38
C PHE A 151 19.45 -13.70 0.90
N PHE A 152 19.33 -15.02 0.77
CA PHE A 152 18.09 -15.67 0.36
C PHE A 152 16.98 -15.52 1.41
N GLU A 153 17.34 -15.52 2.70
CA GLU A 153 16.39 -15.27 3.80
C GLU A 153 15.87 -13.83 3.82
N ASP A 154 16.70 -12.85 3.43
CA ASP A 154 16.34 -11.43 3.39
C ASP A 154 15.55 -11.05 2.12
N SER A 155 15.58 -11.88 1.07
CA SER A 155 14.84 -11.67 -0.18
C SER A 155 13.36 -12.05 -0.05
N ASP A 156 12.52 -11.46 -0.91
CA ASP A 156 11.08 -11.75 -0.91
C ASP A 156 10.74 -13.04 -1.69
N ASP A 157 11.61 -13.45 -2.61
CA ASP A 157 11.55 -14.74 -3.32
C ASP A 157 12.93 -15.11 -3.90
N VAL A 158 13.11 -16.35 -4.37
CA VAL A 158 14.35 -16.86 -4.96
C VAL A 158 14.08 -17.58 -6.28
N LEU A 159 14.82 -17.21 -7.33
CA LEU A 159 14.83 -17.90 -8.61
C LEU A 159 16.20 -18.53 -8.91
N ASN A 160 16.17 -19.72 -9.52
CA ASN A 160 17.38 -20.41 -9.95
C ASN A 160 17.60 -20.24 -11.45
N LYS A 161 18.85 -19.99 -11.86
CA LYS A 161 19.28 -20.04 -13.26
C LYS A 161 19.37 -21.52 -13.72
N PRO A 162 19.00 -21.86 -14.96
CA PRO A 162 18.46 -20.98 -16.00
C PRO A 162 17.00 -20.57 -15.70
N ILE A 163 16.67 -19.31 -15.96
CA ILE A 163 15.35 -18.74 -15.66
C ILE A 163 14.40 -19.04 -16.82
N ARG A 164 13.34 -19.81 -16.57
CA ARG A 164 12.28 -20.04 -17.56
C ARG A 164 11.19 -18.98 -17.44
N GLU A 165 10.55 -18.65 -18.55
CA GLU A 165 9.43 -17.70 -18.64
C GLU A 165 8.33 -17.98 -17.60
N ILE A 166 7.96 -19.26 -17.44
CA ILE A 166 6.93 -19.67 -16.48
C ILE A 166 7.35 -19.46 -15.02
N ASP A 167 8.63 -19.64 -14.70
CA ASP A 167 9.11 -19.52 -13.31
C ASP A 167 9.11 -18.05 -12.89
N ILE A 168 9.58 -17.17 -13.77
CA ILE A 168 9.59 -15.73 -13.52
C ILE A 168 8.18 -15.15 -13.51
N GLU A 169 7.27 -15.61 -14.39
CA GLU A 169 5.87 -15.17 -14.39
C GLU A 169 5.16 -15.55 -13.09
N ASN A 170 5.34 -16.77 -12.61
CA ASN A 170 4.74 -17.24 -11.36
C ASN A 170 5.25 -16.43 -10.17
N SER A 171 6.57 -16.26 -10.05
CA SER A 171 7.21 -15.49 -8.98
C SER A 171 6.70 -14.04 -8.95
N ILE A 172 6.66 -13.37 -10.10
CA ILE A 172 6.13 -12.01 -10.22
C ILE A 172 4.65 -11.96 -9.82
N SER A 173 3.84 -12.89 -10.33
CA SER A 173 2.39 -12.91 -10.11
C SER A 173 2.04 -13.12 -8.63
N GLU A 174 2.76 -14.02 -7.95
CA GLU A 174 2.60 -14.27 -6.53
C GLU A 174 3.00 -13.05 -5.69
N LEU A 175 4.15 -12.42 -5.99
CA LEU A 175 4.58 -11.22 -5.27
C LEU A 175 3.64 -10.05 -5.51
N ILE A 176 3.15 -9.84 -6.74
CA ILE A 176 2.19 -8.80 -7.04
C ILE A 176 0.93 -9.01 -6.19
N LYS A 177 0.34 -10.20 -6.26
CA LYS A 177 -0.91 -10.51 -5.55
C LYS A 177 -0.79 -10.32 -4.03
N CYS A 178 0.33 -10.75 -3.43
CA CYS A 178 0.48 -10.79 -1.98
C CYS A 178 1.05 -9.51 -1.37
N ASN A 179 1.74 -8.67 -2.16
CA ASN A 179 2.53 -7.56 -1.61
C ASN A 179 2.33 -6.22 -2.32
N ILE A 180 1.79 -6.20 -3.54
CA ILE A 180 1.77 -5.00 -4.38
C ILE A 180 0.34 -4.60 -4.74
N ASP A 181 -0.47 -5.53 -5.22
CA ASP A 181 -1.84 -5.26 -5.65
C ASP A 181 -2.73 -5.00 -4.44
N VAL A 182 -3.11 -3.74 -4.26
CA VAL A 182 -3.89 -3.28 -3.12
C VAL A 182 -5.30 -3.86 -3.13
N ASP A 183 -5.89 -4.11 -4.31
CA ASP A 183 -7.20 -4.75 -4.41
C ASP A 183 -7.12 -6.18 -3.84
N SER A 184 -6.16 -7.01 -4.30
CA SER A 184 -5.92 -8.36 -3.76
C SER A 184 -5.64 -8.36 -2.25
N MET A 185 -4.80 -7.44 -1.76
CA MET A 185 -4.52 -7.32 -0.32
C MET A 185 -5.76 -6.89 0.48
N ALA A 186 -6.62 -6.03 -0.09
CA ALA A 186 -7.86 -5.60 0.56
C ALA A 186 -8.87 -6.74 0.67
N GLU A 187 -8.99 -7.59 -0.36
CA GLU A 187 -9.81 -8.81 -0.30
C GLU A 187 -9.33 -9.75 0.81
N GLU A 188 -8.02 -9.99 0.90
CA GLU A 188 -7.44 -10.82 1.97
C GLU A 188 -7.73 -10.22 3.35
N LEU A 189 -7.56 -8.90 3.50
CA LEU A 189 -7.84 -8.20 4.75
C LEU A 189 -9.30 -8.37 5.19
N ILE A 190 -10.26 -8.22 4.27
CA ILE A 190 -11.68 -8.46 4.56
C ILE A 190 -11.92 -9.90 4.95
N ASN A 191 -11.34 -10.86 4.21
CA ASN A 191 -11.48 -12.28 4.52
C ASN A 191 -10.95 -12.61 5.93
N MET A 192 -9.84 -12.01 6.35
CA MET A 192 -9.32 -12.17 7.73
C MET A 192 -10.28 -11.59 8.78
N ILE A 193 -10.87 -10.42 8.52
CA ILE A 193 -11.83 -9.78 9.44
C ILE A 193 -13.08 -10.65 9.57
N VAL A 194 -13.64 -11.14 8.47
CA VAL A 194 -14.80 -12.05 8.47
C VAL A 194 -14.47 -13.35 9.22
N CYS A 195 -13.32 -13.96 8.91
CA CYS A 195 -12.85 -15.18 9.57
C CYS A 195 -12.56 -14.99 11.06
N SER A 196 -12.27 -13.77 11.51
CA SER A 196 -12.07 -13.45 12.93
C SER A 196 -13.36 -13.56 13.76
N LYS A 197 -14.54 -13.56 13.09
CA LYS A 197 -15.88 -13.58 13.71
C LYS A 197 -16.10 -12.44 14.69
N SER A 198 -15.50 -11.28 14.44
CA SER A 198 -15.66 -10.09 15.27
C SER A 198 -17.09 -9.57 15.24
N LYS A 199 -17.65 -9.25 16.42
CA LYS A 199 -18.93 -8.51 16.51
C LYS A 199 -18.79 -7.02 16.18
N GLN A 200 -17.56 -6.53 16.07
CA GLN A 200 -17.22 -5.11 15.91
C GLN A 200 -16.58 -4.83 14.54
N GLU A 201 -16.94 -5.60 13.51
CA GLU A 201 -16.44 -5.44 12.13
C GLU A 201 -16.53 -4.00 11.62
N LYS A 202 -17.66 -3.32 11.84
CA LYS A 202 -17.84 -1.90 11.44
C LYS A 202 -16.84 -0.97 12.10
N LEU A 203 -16.50 -1.21 13.37
CA LEU A 203 -15.50 -0.42 14.09
C LEU A 203 -14.10 -0.68 13.52
N ILE A 204 -13.78 -1.94 13.22
CA ILE A 204 -12.51 -2.33 12.60
C ILE A 204 -12.38 -1.67 11.23
N ASN A 205 -13.38 -1.80 10.35
CA ASN A 205 -13.38 -1.17 9.03
C ASN A 205 -13.22 0.35 9.10
N LYS A 206 -13.93 1.02 10.02
CA LYS A 206 -13.79 2.46 10.22
C LYS A 206 -12.36 2.86 10.63
N ASN A 207 -11.72 2.10 11.50
CA ASN A 207 -10.35 2.38 11.93
C ASN A 207 -9.33 2.05 10.84
N LEU A 208 -9.53 1.00 10.05
CA LEU A 208 -8.70 0.70 8.88
C LEU A 208 -8.76 1.84 7.86
N ILE A 209 -9.97 2.32 7.50
CA ILE A 209 -10.13 3.48 6.63
C ILE A 209 -9.47 4.72 7.27
N GLY A 210 -9.65 4.92 8.57
CA GLY A 210 -9.00 6.00 9.32
C GLY A 210 -7.48 5.94 9.22
N TYR A 211 -6.91 4.74 9.33
CA TYR A 211 -5.48 4.51 9.22
C TYR A 211 -5.00 4.80 7.80
N PHE A 212 -5.61 4.20 6.77
CA PHE A 212 -5.28 4.44 5.36
C PHE A 212 -5.46 5.90 4.92
N SER A 213 -6.37 6.64 5.58
CA SER A 213 -6.54 8.08 5.36
C SER A 213 -5.56 8.96 6.14
N GLY A 214 -4.65 8.39 6.93
CA GLY A 214 -3.72 9.12 7.80
C GLY A 214 -4.36 9.79 9.02
N LYS A 215 -5.62 9.47 9.35
CA LYS A 215 -6.37 10.09 10.46
C LYS A 215 -6.05 9.48 11.82
N ILE A 216 -5.56 8.25 11.86
CA ILE A 216 -5.15 7.56 13.09
C ILE A 216 -3.77 6.91 12.90
N GLY A 217 -3.03 6.75 13.99
CA GLY A 217 -1.74 6.06 14.01
C GLY A 217 -1.88 4.53 13.99
N TYR A 218 -0.77 3.86 13.65
CA TYR A 218 -0.71 2.39 13.60
C TYR A 218 -1.00 1.73 14.95
N ASP A 219 -0.50 2.30 16.06
CA ASP A 219 -0.70 1.75 17.40
C ASP A 219 -2.18 1.72 17.80
N VAL A 220 -2.92 2.77 17.43
CA VAL A 220 -4.37 2.86 17.66
C VAL A 220 -5.11 1.79 16.87
N LEU A 221 -4.71 1.55 15.62
CA LEU A 221 -5.28 0.48 14.80
C LEU A 221 -5.03 -0.89 15.44
N CYS A 222 -3.78 -1.17 15.85
CA CYS A 222 -3.39 -2.42 16.50
C CYS A 222 -4.23 -2.68 17.75
N ASP A 223 -4.40 -1.68 18.61
CA ASP A 223 -5.22 -1.79 19.81
C ASP A 223 -6.68 -2.15 19.50
N VAL A 224 -7.26 -1.50 18.49
CA VAL A 224 -8.64 -1.77 18.07
C VAL A 224 -8.75 -3.18 17.51
N VAL A 225 -7.85 -3.58 16.62
CA VAL A 225 -7.86 -4.91 16.01
C VAL A 225 -7.67 -5.99 17.09
N HIS A 226 -6.73 -5.80 18.01
CA HIS A 226 -6.43 -6.75 19.08
C HIS A 226 -7.61 -6.95 20.05
N LYS A 227 -8.27 -5.87 20.46
CA LYS A 227 -9.45 -5.94 21.35
C LYS A 227 -10.66 -6.60 20.71
N ASN A 228 -10.73 -6.61 19.38
CA ASN A 228 -11.94 -6.98 18.65
C ASN A 228 -11.79 -8.22 17.76
N THR A 229 -10.60 -8.81 17.66
CA THR A 229 -10.34 -10.02 16.87
C THR A 229 -9.62 -11.06 17.72
N ASN A 230 -9.67 -12.33 17.31
CA ASN A 230 -8.89 -13.35 18.00
C ASN A 230 -7.39 -13.21 17.68
N HIS A 231 -6.54 -13.72 18.58
CA HIS A 231 -5.08 -13.62 18.46
C HIS A 231 -4.54 -14.13 17.11
N LYS A 232 -5.16 -15.15 16.52
CA LYS A 232 -4.75 -15.72 15.23
C LYS A 232 -4.85 -14.72 14.07
N TYR A 233 -5.84 -13.82 14.09
CA TYR A 233 -6.03 -12.83 13.01
C TYR A 233 -5.56 -11.43 13.38
N SER A 234 -5.48 -11.10 14.67
CA SER A 234 -5.10 -9.75 15.12
C SER A 234 -3.79 -9.27 14.51
N GLU A 235 -2.75 -10.10 14.61
CA GLU A 235 -1.41 -9.77 14.10
C GLU A 235 -1.42 -9.74 12.57
N LYS A 236 -2.06 -10.70 11.92
CA LYS A 236 -2.13 -10.79 10.46
C LYS A 236 -2.82 -9.58 9.83
N ILE A 237 -3.96 -9.17 10.39
CA ILE A 237 -4.71 -7.99 9.96
C ILE A 237 -3.84 -6.73 10.10
N SER A 238 -3.18 -6.56 11.25
CA SER A 238 -2.36 -5.37 11.52
C SER A 238 -1.16 -5.30 10.57
N THR A 239 -0.45 -6.43 10.39
CA THR A 239 0.70 -6.53 9.49
C THR A 239 0.31 -6.28 8.03
N LEU A 240 -0.80 -6.87 7.56
CA LEU A 240 -1.30 -6.64 6.21
C LEU A 240 -1.72 -5.18 6.00
N ALA A 241 -2.40 -4.57 6.98
CA ALA A 241 -2.73 -3.14 6.94
C ALA A 241 -1.47 -2.27 6.85
N LYS A 242 -0.42 -2.58 7.61
CA LYS A 242 0.86 -1.87 7.52
C LYS A 242 1.50 -2.00 6.14
N ARG A 243 1.42 -3.18 5.52
CA ARG A 243 1.91 -3.43 4.16
C ARG A 243 1.15 -2.61 3.12
N ILE A 244 -0.19 -2.62 3.18
CA ILE A 244 -1.05 -1.80 2.32
C ILE A 244 -0.68 -0.32 2.46
N MET A 245 -0.52 0.19 3.69
CA MET A 245 -0.11 1.58 3.91
C MET A 245 1.25 1.92 3.28
N GLY A 246 2.23 1.02 3.42
CA GLY A 246 3.53 1.17 2.76
C GLY A 246 3.39 1.26 1.24
N ARG A 247 2.45 0.50 0.66
CA ARG A 247 2.14 0.54 -0.77
C ARG A 247 1.41 1.82 -1.20
N LEU A 248 0.43 2.27 -0.43
CA LEU A 248 -0.24 3.55 -0.68
C LEU A 248 0.77 4.70 -0.71
N SER A 249 1.72 4.69 0.23
CA SER A 249 2.81 5.68 0.27
C SER A 249 3.81 5.55 -0.89
N PHE A 250 3.91 4.37 -1.52
CA PHE A 250 4.72 4.16 -2.72
C PHE A 250 4.06 4.81 -3.94
N ASP A 251 2.74 4.63 -4.09
CA ASP A 251 1.98 4.98 -5.29
C ASP A 251 1.39 6.41 -5.28
N SER A 252 1.42 7.08 -4.11
CA SER A 252 1.02 8.49 -3.94
C SER A 252 2.08 9.47 -4.45
#